data_AF-A0A1G0DYJ2-F1
#
_entry.id   AF-A0A1G0DYJ2-F1
#
_cell.length_a   1.000
_cell.length_b   1.000
_cell.length_c   1.000
_cell.angle_alpha   90.00
_cell.angle_beta   90.00
_cell.angle_gamma   90.00
#
_symmetry.space_group_name_H-M   'P 1'
#
loop_
_entity.id
_entity.type
_entity.pdbx_description
1 polymer ?
#
loop_
_entity_poly.entity_id
_entity_poly.type
_entity_poly.pdbx_seq_one_letter_code
_entity_poly.pdbx_strand_id
1 'polypeptide(L)'
;MNTMPQSNFIKRRIVYVDDKVQKWLLITLITLEILLVSGTLWVLYWQMDSVVEANLFRVHFSGKPNIYSLLLEIALIGLSGLVVINVPMLWITGWMWERHVNSILKPFRELMSKVEALDFSEDAAAHTPHKVVDLVLAWRHTERQRMLKLRTEIAKLNGLGELPDAEARHRASASLEAIRELLPD
;
A
#
# COMPACT_ATOMS: atom_id res chain seq x y z
N MET A 1 38.27 2.63 -31.26
CA MET A 1 37.82 3.70 -30.34
C MET A 1 36.51 3.22 -29.72
N ASN A 2 36.58 2.78 -28.47
CA ASN A 2 35.46 2.22 -27.72
C ASN A 2 34.56 3.35 -27.22
N THR A 3 33.32 3.41 -27.69
CA THR A 3 32.26 4.18 -27.04
C THR A 3 31.61 3.30 -26.00
N MET A 4 31.99 3.46 -24.73
CA MET A 4 31.25 2.90 -23.61
C MET A 4 29.79 3.39 -23.68
N PRO A 5 28.79 2.52 -23.51
CA PRO A 5 27.42 2.97 -23.36
C PRO A 5 27.32 3.69 -22.02
N GLN A 6 27.03 4.99 -22.07
CA GLN A 6 26.66 5.76 -20.89
C GLN A 6 25.41 5.11 -20.29
N SER A 7 25.58 4.40 -19.17
CA SER A 7 24.49 4.00 -18.30
C SER A 7 23.86 5.28 -17.74
N ASN A 8 22.93 5.84 -18.49
CA ASN A 8 21.99 6.83 -17.98
C ASN A 8 21.20 6.14 -16.88
N PHE A 9 21.69 6.24 -15.65
CA PHE A 9 20.92 5.97 -14.44
C PHE A 9 19.81 7.01 -14.38
N ILE A 10 18.76 6.77 -15.18
CA ILE A 10 17.46 7.38 -14.99
C ILE A 10 17.08 7.00 -13.57
N LYS A 11 17.25 7.96 -12.67
CA LYS A 11 16.82 7.91 -11.27
C LYS A 11 15.30 7.76 -11.28
N ARG A 12 14.83 6.53 -11.53
CA ARG A 12 13.43 6.15 -11.52
C ARG A 12 13.00 6.40 -10.08
N ARG A 13 12.31 7.53 -9.86
CA ARG A 13 11.62 7.80 -8.61
C ARG A 13 10.56 6.72 -8.51
N ILE A 14 10.86 5.66 -7.78
CA ILE A 14 9.93 4.56 -7.61
C ILE A 14 8.86 5.09 -6.66
N VAL A 15 7.76 5.57 -7.24
CA VAL A 15 6.56 5.96 -6.52
C VAL A 15 5.90 4.65 -6.10
N TYR A 16 6.34 4.11 -4.97
CA TYR A 16 5.91 2.81 -4.42
C TYR A 16 4.49 2.83 -3.81
N VAL A 17 3.82 3.99 -3.83
CA VAL A 17 2.49 4.15 -3.27
C VAL A 17 1.55 4.45 -4.43
N ASP A 18 0.62 3.54 -4.69
CA ASP A 18 -0.42 3.75 -5.70
C ASP A 18 -1.19 5.02 -5.34
N ASP A 19 -1.03 6.09 -6.12
CA ASP A 19 -1.70 7.38 -5.93
C ASP A 19 -3.21 7.23 -5.75
N LYS A 20 -3.79 6.17 -6.32
CA LYS A 20 -5.21 5.85 -6.15
C LYS A 20 -5.52 5.46 -4.72
N VAL A 21 -4.71 4.58 -4.11
CA VAL A 21 -4.88 4.16 -2.71
C VAL A 21 -4.67 5.34 -1.77
N GLN A 22 -3.64 6.16 -2.02
CA GLN A 22 -3.39 7.35 -1.20
C GLN A 22 -4.53 8.37 -1.29
N LYS A 23 -5.09 8.61 -2.49
CA LYS A 23 -6.25 9.51 -2.66
C LYS A 23 -7.48 9.00 -1.92
N TRP A 24 -7.79 7.71 -2.01
CA TRP A 24 -8.93 7.14 -1.31
C TRP A 24 -8.75 7.21 0.21
N LEU A 25 -7.54 6.93 0.72
CA LEU A 25 -7.21 7.08 2.13
C LEU A 25 -7.42 8.53 2.60
N LEU A 26 -6.91 9.49 1.83
CA LEU A 26 -7.09 10.91 2.13
C LEU A 26 -8.57 11.32 2.15
N ILE A 27 -9.35 10.88 1.17
CA ILE A 27 -10.79 11.17 1.09
C ILE A 27 -11.53 10.59 2.29
N THR A 28 -11.27 9.32 2.65
CA THR A 28 -11.88 8.68 3.81
C THR A 28 -11.49 9.38 5.10
N LEU A 29 -10.22 9.76 5.26
CA LEU A 29 -9.75 10.50 6.43
C LEU A 29 -10.42 11.86 6.57
N ILE A 30 -10.49 12.63 5.48
CA ILE A 30 -11.17 13.95 5.47
C ILE A 30 -12.66 13.79 5.77
N THR A 31 -13.31 12.79 5.19
CA THR A 31 -14.74 12.54 5.42
C THR A 31 -15.01 12.18 6.88
N LEU A 32 -14.14 11.35 7.47
CA LEU A 32 -14.21 10.98 8.87
C LEU A 32 -13.98 12.20 9.79
N GLU A 33 -13.00 13.03 9.46
CA GLU A 33 -12.72 14.27 10.21
C GLU A 33 -13.94 15.22 10.18
N ILE A 34 -14.55 15.41 9.01
CA ILE A 34 -15.76 16.21 8.87
C ILE A 34 -16.89 15.65 9.73
N LEU A 35 -17.13 14.34 9.69
CA LEU A 35 -18.15 13.69 10.51
C LEU A 35 -17.89 13.87 12.01
N LEU A 36 -16.63 13.74 12.44
CA LEU A 36 -16.24 13.93 13.84
C LEU A 36 -16.43 15.38 14.29
N VAL A 37 -15.97 16.35 13.51
CA VAL A 37 -16.10 17.78 13.81
C VAL A 37 -17.57 18.18 13.82
N SER A 38 -18.34 17.80 12.79
CA SER A 38 -19.78 18.09 12.72
C SER A 38 -20.56 17.42 13.85
N GLY A 39 -20.25 16.16 14.18
CA GLY A 39 -20.88 15.46 15.30
C GLY A 39 -20.57 16.12 16.65
N THR A 40 -19.32 16.55 16.85
CA THR A 40 -18.91 17.26 18.06
C THR A 40 -19.60 18.61 18.19
N LEU A 41 -19.65 19.40 17.11
CA LEU A 41 -20.36 20.68 17.08
C LEU A 41 -21.86 20.52 17.33
N TRP A 42 -22.46 19.47 16.76
CA TRP A 42 -23.87 19.15 16.98
C TRP A 42 -24.17 18.86 18.46
N VAL A 43 -23.37 18.01 19.11
CA VAL A 43 -23.52 17.72 20.54
C VAL A 43 -23.31 18.97 21.39
N LEU A 44 -22.28 19.77 21.09
CA LEU A 44 -21.99 21.01 21.80
C LEU A 44 -23.16 22.00 21.67
N TYR A 45 -23.79 22.10 20.50
CA TYR A 45 -24.94 22.94 20.26
C TYR A 45 -26.11 22.58 21.17
N TRP A 46 -26.46 21.29 21.24
CA TRP A 46 -27.52 20.80 22.14
C TRP A 46 -27.22 21.04 23.62
N GLN A 47 -25.95 20.91 24.02
CA GLN A 47 -25.55 21.20 25.40
C GLN A 47 -25.64 22.69 25.71
N MET A 48 -25.19 23.57 24.82
CA MET A 48 -25.30 25.01 24.97
C MET A 48 -26.75 25.45 25.16
N ASP A 49 -27.68 24.87 24.40
CA ASP A 49 -29.12 25.17 24.53
C ASP A 49 -29.63 24.86 25.95
N SER A 50 -29.33 23.66 26.47
CA SER A 50 -29.70 23.28 27.84
C SER A 50 -29.07 24.18 28.91
N VAL A 51 -27.84 24.66 28.69
CA VAL A 51 -27.14 25.55 29.61
C VAL A 51 -27.74 26.95 29.60
N VAL A 52 -28.11 27.45 28.42
CA VAL A 52 -28.76 28.75 28.26
C VAL A 52 -30.11 28.73 28.95
N GLU A 53 -30.93 27.70 28.71
CA GLU A 53 -32.24 27.55 29.34
C GLU A 53 -32.12 27.49 30.88
N ALA A 54 -31.21 26.65 31.39
CA ALA A 54 -30.95 26.54 32.82
C ALA A 54 -30.51 27.87 33.46
N ASN A 55 -29.69 28.68 32.77
CA ASN A 55 -29.27 29.98 33.28
C ASN A 55 -30.36 31.07 33.17
N LEU A 56 -31.20 31.02 32.14
CA LEU A 56 -32.29 31.98 31.94
C LEU A 56 -33.32 31.89 33.08
N PHE A 57 -33.66 30.67 33.51
CA PHE A 57 -34.54 30.45 34.67
C PHE A 57 -33.87 30.79 36.01
N ARG A 58 -32.54 30.66 36.11
CA ARG A 58 -31.78 30.85 37.35
C ARG A 58 -31.61 32.32 37.75
N VAL A 59 -31.60 33.26 36.79
CA VAL A 59 -31.55 34.70 37.08
C VAL A 59 -32.79 35.18 37.85
N HIS A 60 -33.90 34.44 37.80
CA HIS A 60 -35.13 34.77 38.54
C HIS A 60 -35.22 34.18 39.95
N PHE A 61 -34.34 33.23 40.34
CA PHE A 61 -34.36 32.62 41.67
C PHE A 61 -33.01 32.83 42.39
N SER A 62 -33.03 33.73 43.38
CA SER A 62 -31.88 34.37 44.05
C SER A 62 -31.06 33.51 45.03
N GLY A 63 -30.89 32.21 44.77
CA GLY A 63 -29.98 31.35 45.54
C GLY A 63 -28.79 30.95 44.69
N LYS A 64 -27.61 31.56 44.88
CA LYS A 64 -26.38 31.27 44.10
C LYS A 64 -25.85 29.86 44.37
N PRO A 65 -25.98 28.89 43.45
CA PRO A 65 -25.39 27.56 43.61
C PRO A 65 -24.03 27.54 42.92
N ASN A 66 -23.17 26.59 43.31
CA ASN A 66 -21.80 26.49 42.83
C ASN A 66 -21.73 26.19 41.31
N ILE A 67 -21.37 27.20 40.50
CA ILE A 67 -21.34 27.14 39.03
C ILE A 67 -20.35 26.07 38.53
N TYR A 68 -19.27 25.82 39.27
CA TYR A 68 -18.23 24.87 38.89
C TYR A 68 -18.74 23.42 38.82
N SER A 69 -19.63 23.02 39.73
CA SER A 69 -20.18 21.65 39.74
C SER A 69 -21.04 21.39 38.50
N LEU A 70 -21.85 22.37 38.10
CA LEU A 70 -22.71 22.27 36.93
C LEU A 70 -21.88 22.19 35.64
N LEU A 71 -20.85 23.04 35.52
CA LEU A 71 -19.92 23.00 34.39
C LEU A 71 -19.18 21.67 34.29
N LEU A 72 -18.76 21.10 35.42
CA LEU A 72 -18.06 19.82 35.45
C LEU A 72 -18.95 18.65 35.06
N GLU A 73 -20.22 18.66 35.49
CA GLU A 73 -21.21 17.66 35.10
C GLU A 73 -21.51 17.71 33.60
N ILE A 74 -21.73 18.90 33.04
CA ILE A 74 -21.94 19.08 31.60
C ILE A 74 -20.70 18.65 30.81
N ALA A 75 -19.51 19.03 31.27
CA ALA A 75 -18.25 18.64 30.65
C ALA A 75 -18.05 17.12 30.66
N LEU A 76 -18.35 16.44 31.76
CA LEU A 76 -18.29 14.98 31.87
C LEU A 76 -19.29 14.29 30.94
N ILE A 77 -20.53 14.78 30.89
CA ILE A 77 -21.55 14.23 30.00
C ILE A 77 -21.13 14.41 28.54
N GLY A 78 -20.68 15.61 28.16
CA GLY A 78 -20.18 15.89 26.81
C GLY A 78 -18.96 15.05 26.44
N LEU A 79 -17.99 14.95 27.33
CA LEU A 79 -16.80 14.13 27.11
C LEU A 79 -17.17 12.65 26.96
N SER A 80 -18.07 12.13 27.81
CA SER A 80 -18.51 10.75 27.73
C SER A 80 -19.24 10.45 26.42
N GLY A 81 -20.14 11.34 25.98
CA GLY A 81 -20.83 11.22 24.70
C GLY A 81 -19.86 11.25 23.52
N LEU A 82 -18.85 12.13 23.59
CA LEU A 82 -17.81 12.22 22.57
C LEU A 82 -17.01 10.91 22.50
N VAL A 83 -16.59 10.34 23.62
CA VAL A 83 -15.89 9.05 23.68
C VAL A 83 -16.76 7.92 23.12
N VAL A 84 -18.03 7.87 23.51
CA VAL A 84 -18.98 6.84 23.05
C VAL A 84 -19.18 6.87 21.54
N ILE A 85 -19.13 8.04 20.91
CA ILE A 85 -19.26 8.16 19.44
C ILE A 85 -17.92 7.90 18.75
N ASN A 86 -16.81 8.40 19.31
CA ASN A 86 -15.49 8.32 18.68
C ASN A 86 -14.93 6.90 18.66
N VAL A 87 -15.09 6.13 19.74
CA VAL A 87 -14.54 4.77 19.84
C VAL A 87 -15.11 3.85 18.75
N PRO A 88 -16.43 3.77 18.52
CA PRO A 88 -16.99 3.02 17.39
C PRO A 88 -16.51 3.52 16.04
N MET A 89 -16.40 4.85 15.84
CA MET A 89 -15.97 5.41 14.57
C MET A 89 -14.51 5.03 14.23
N LEU A 90 -13.61 5.12 15.22
CA LEU A 90 -12.23 4.66 15.09
C LEU A 90 -12.16 3.15 14.86
N TRP A 91 -13.00 2.38 15.54
CA TRP A 91 -13.05 0.92 15.36
C TRP A 91 -13.48 0.52 13.95
N ILE A 92 -14.56 1.12 13.44
CA ILE A 92 -15.05 0.90 12.05
C ILE A 92 -13.96 1.26 11.05
N THR A 93 -13.25 2.36 11.28
CA THR A 93 -12.16 2.81 10.40
C THR A 93 -11.01 1.82 10.38
N GLY A 94 -10.60 1.33 11.57
CA GLY A 94 -9.56 0.31 11.68
C GLY A 94 -9.96 -1.00 10.98
N TRP A 95 -11.22 -1.43 11.17
CA TRP A 95 -11.74 -2.62 10.51
C TRP A 95 -11.80 -2.48 8.98
N MET A 96 -12.26 -1.34 8.47
CA MET A 96 -12.32 -1.07 7.04
C MET A 96 -10.93 -1.00 6.42
N TRP A 97 -9.96 -0.40 7.15
CA TRP A 97 -8.57 -0.33 6.76
C TRP A 97 -7.94 -1.73 6.64
N GLU A 98 -8.09 -2.56 7.67
CA GLU A 98 -7.57 -3.93 7.66
C GLU A 98 -8.13 -4.73 6.48
N ARG A 99 -9.44 -4.62 6.21
CA ARG A 99 -10.07 -5.28 5.06
C ARG A 99 -9.48 -4.80 3.73
N HIS A 100 -9.27 -3.49 3.58
CA HIS A 100 -8.71 -2.91 2.36
C HIS A 100 -7.25 -3.33 2.14
N VAL A 101 -6.42 -3.23 3.18
CA VAL A 101 -5.01 -3.64 3.14
C VAL A 101 -4.88 -5.12 2.84
N ASN A 102 -5.68 -5.97 3.48
CA ASN A 102 -5.70 -7.40 3.21
C ASN A 102 -6.14 -7.73 1.78
N SER A 103 -7.03 -6.92 1.18
CA SER A 103 -7.42 -7.09 -0.22
C SER A 103 -6.27 -6.83 -1.20
N ILE A 104 -5.33 -5.96 -0.86
CA ILE A 104 -4.18 -5.62 -1.71
C ILE A 104 -3.00 -6.57 -1.44
N LEU A 105 -2.76 -6.92 -0.17
CA LEU A 105 -1.64 -7.79 0.22
C LEU A 105 -1.84 -9.25 -0.20
N LYS A 106 -3.08 -9.74 -0.27
CA LYS A 106 -3.37 -11.13 -0.68
C LYS A 106 -2.85 -11.44 -2.09
N PRO A 107 -3.21 -10.69 -3.15
CA PRO A 107 -2.67 -10.90 -4.49
C PRO A 107 -1.14 -10.80 -4.54
N PHE A 108 -0.57 -9.86 -3.79
CA PHE A 108 0.87 -9.67 -3.75
C PHE A 108 1.59 -10.86 -3.11
N ARG A 109 1.07 -11.40 -2.00
CA ARG A 109 1.61 -12.58 -1.33
C ARG A 109 1.50 -13.82 -2.21
N GLU A 110 0.38 -13.99 -2.92
CA GLU A 110 0.20 -15.08 -3.89
C GLU A 110 1.23 -14.99 -5.02
N LEU A 111 1.42 -13.80 -5.61
CA LEU A 111 2.45 -13.59 -6.64
C LEU A 111 3.85 -13.90 -6.12
N MET A 112 4.19 -13.45 -4.91
CA MET A 112 5.50 -13.70 -4.32
C MET A 112 5.73 -15.20 -4.07
N SER A 113 4.71 -15.93 -3.60
CA SER A 113 4.80 -17.37 -3.40
C SER A 113 5.02 -18.15 -4.72
N LYS A 114 4.45 -17.69 -5.84
CA LYS A 114 4.69 -18.29 -7.16
C LYS A 114 6.10 -18.03 -7.67
N VAL A 115 6.65 -16.84 -7.40
CA VAL A 115 8.05 -16.51 -7.72
C VAL A 115 9.02 -17.35 -6.90
N GLU A 116 8.75 -17.53 -5.61
CA GLU A 116 9.53 -18.41 -4.73
C GLU A 116 9.51 -19.87 -5.21
N ALA A 117 8.36 -20.33 -5.72
CA ALA A 117 8.22 -21.65 -6.32
C ALA A 117 8.86 -21.79 -7.73
N LEU A 118 9.43 -20.71 -8.30
CA LEU A 118 9.91 -20.63 -9.69
C LEU A 118 8.85 -21.07 -10.71
N ASP A 119 7.58 -21.03 -10.34
CA ASP A 119 6.50 -21.39 -11.23
C ASP A 119 6.19 -20.18 -12.11
N PHE A 120 6.57 -20.26 -13.38
CA PHE A 120 6.35 -19.22 -14.39
C PHE A 120 5.16 -19.52 -15.31
N SER A 121 4.25 -20.41 -14.91
CA SER A 121 3.03 -20.72 -15.66
C SER A 121 2.11 -19.50 -15.82
N GLU A 122 1.50 -19.40 -17.00
CA GLU A 122 0.52 -18.37 -17.35
C GLU A 122 -0.85 -18.75 -16.77
N ASP A 123 -1.10 -18.34 -15.53
CA ASP A 123 -2.44 -18.40 -14.98
C ASP A 123 -3.30 -17.27 -15.56
N ALA A 124 -4.12 -17.61 -16.56
CA ALA A 124 -5.11 -16.71 -17.15
C ALA A 124 -6.10 -16.13 -16.12
N ALA A 125 -6.24 -16.77 -14.95
CA ALA A 125 -7.19 -16.40 -13.91
C ALA A 125 -6.80 -15.16 -13.05
N ALA A 126 -5.56 -14.67 -13.13
CA ALA A 126 -5.06 -13.60 -12.24
C ALA A 126 -5.09 -12.19 -12.85
N HIS A 127 -6.00 -11.91 -13.79
CA HIS A 127 -6.18 -10.56 -14.35
C HIS A 127 -6.99 -9.67 -13.40
N THR A 128 -6.43 -9.35 -12.24
CA THR A 128 -6.92 -8.23 -11.43
C THR A 128 -6.18 -6.97 -11.85
N PRO A 129 -6.88 -5.93 -12.37
CA PRO A 129 -6.24 -4.73 -12.92
C PRO A 129 -5.66 -3.87 -11.79
N HIS A 130 -4.42 -4.16 -11.39
CA HIS A 130 -3.63 -3.36 -10.46
C HIS A 130 -2.28 -3.07 -11.07
N LYS A 131 -1.89 -1.79 -11.13
CA LYS A 131 -0.61 -1.35 -11.74
C LYS A 131 0.62 -2.05 -11.18
N VAL A 132 0.61 -2.39 -9.89
CA VAL A 132 1.70 -3.14 -9.25
C VAL A 132 1.73 -4.58 -9.76
N VAL A 133 0.57 -5.21 -9.94
CA VAL A 133 0.45 -6.55 -10.53
C VAL A 133 0.92 -6.52 -11.98
N ASP A 134 0.54 -5.52 -12.77
CA ASP A 134 1.00 -5.35 -14.15
C ASP A 134 2.52 -5.18 -14.23
N LEU A 135 3.12 -4.41 -13.31
CA LEU A 135 4.56 -4.22 -13.24
C LEU A 135 5.28 -5.55 -12.89
N VAL A 136 4.74 -6.30 -11.94
CA VAL A 136 5.28 -7.62 -11.54
C VAL A 136 5.11 -8.63 -12.67
N LEU A 137 3.99 -8.61 -13.39
CA LEU A 137 3.77 -9.47 -14.57
C LEU A 137 4.73 -9.13 -15.71
N ALA A 138 4.94 -7.85 -16.00
CA ALA A 138 5.89 -7.38 -17.01
C ALA A 138 7.33 -7.77 -16.66
N TRP A 139 7.71 -7.60 -15.38
CA TRP A 139 9.01 -8.05 -14.87
C TRP A 139 9.15 -9.57 -14.98
N ARG A 140 8.15 -10.36 -14.54
CA ARG A 140 8.12 -11.82 -14.64
C ARG A 140 8.27 -12.29 -16.08
N HIS A 141 7.64 -11.61 -17.03
CA HIS A 141 7.77 -11.93 -18.46
C HIS A 141 9.20 -11.70 -18.97
N THR A 142 9.81 -10.58 -18.57
CA THR A 142 11.20 -10.25 -18.94
C THR A 142 12.18 -11.26 -18.34
N GLU A 143 11.98 -11.63 -17.07
CA GLU A 143 12.82 -12.61 -16.38
C GLU A 143 12.67 -14.02 -16.97
N ARG A 144 11.44 -14.43 -17.35
CA ARG A 144 11.21 -15.68 -18.07
C ARG A 144 11.97 -15.73 -19.39
N GLN A 145 11.95 -14.64 -20.17
CA GLN A 145 12.71 -14.59 -21.42
C GLN A 145 14.22 -14.68 -21.18
N ARG A 146 14.71 -14.02 -20.12
CA ARG A 146 16.11 -14.10 -19.69
C ARG A 146 16.51 -15.55 -19.36
N MET A 147 15.69 -16.24 -18.56
CA MET A 147 15.92 -17.64 -18.19
C MET A 147 15.87 -18.59 -19.39
N LEU A 148 14.97 -18.37 -20.34
CA LEU A 148 14.92 -19.16 -21.59
C LEU A 148 16.19 -18.97 -22.43
N LYS A 149 16.68 -17.72 -22.57
CA LYS A 149 17.94 -17.45 -23.25
C LYS A 149 19.11 -18.16 -22.55
N LEU A 150 19.19 -18.06 -21.23
CA LEU A 150 20.22 -18.70 -20.44
C LEU A 150 20.22 -20.23 -20.63
N ARG A 151 19.03 -20.87 -20.56
CA ARG A 151 18.89 -22.31 -20.83
C ARG A 151 19.33 -22.70 -22.23
N THR A 152 19.04 -21.86 -23.22
CA THR A 152 19.42 -22.13 -24.61
C THR A 152 20.93 -22.05 -24.81
N GLU A 153 21.59 -21.06 -24.20
CA GLU A 153 23.06 -20.96 -24.24
C GLU A 153 23.76 -22.09 -23.47
N ILE A 154 23.22 -22.47 -22.31
CA ILE A 154 23.73 -23.64 -21.55
C ILE A 154 23.56 -24.93 -22.37
N ALA A 155 22.44 -25.09 -23.08
CA ALA A 155 22.22 -26.24 -23.96
C ALA A 155 23.21 -26.28 -25.13
N LYS A 156 23.56 -25.13 -25.72
CA LYS A 156 24.62 -25.04 -26.76
C LYS A 156 25.98 -25.46 -26.22
N LEU A 157 26.34 -25.03 -25.01
CA LEU A 157 27.56 -25.44 -24.32
C LEU A 157 27.59 -26.95 -24.05
N ASN A 158 26.50 -27.53 -23.56
CA ASN A 158 26.41 -28.98 -23.34
C ASN A 158 26.46 -29.77 -24.66
N GLY A 159 25.92 -29.22 -25.75
CA GLY A 159 25.99 -29.83 -27.08
C GLY A 159 27.37 -29.81 -27.73
N LEU A 160 28.31 -28.99 -27.22
CA LEU A 160 29.69 -28.90 -27.72
C LEU A 160 30.60 -30.04 -27.21
N GLY A 161 30.18 -30.82 -26.22
CA GLY A 161 30.88 -32.03 -25.76
C GLY A 161 32.34 -31.80 -25.31
N GLU A 162 33.22 -32.78 -25.50
CA GLU A 162 34.66 -32.59 -25.38
C GLU A 162 35.14 -31.66 -26.50
N LEU A 163 35.92 -30.62 -26.16
CA LEU A 163 36.36 -29.53 -27.04
C LEU A 163 37.62 -29.91 -27.85
N PRO A 164 37.51 -30.59 -29.02
CA PRO A 164 38.68 -31.15 -29.68
C PRO A 164 39.32 -30.11 -30.60
N ASP A 165 38.57 -29.06 -30.96
CA ASP A 165 38.86 -28.18 -32.10
C ASP A 165 38.88 -26.70 -31.71
N ALA A 166 39.67 -25.90 -32.43
CA ALA A 166 39.85 -24.47 -32.13
C ALA A 166 38.54 -23.67 -32.29
N GLU A 167 37.72 -24.05 -33.27
CA GLU A 167 36.39 -23.47 -33.47
C GLU A 167 35.39 -23.82 -32.37
N ALA A 168 35.50 -25.02 -31.79
CA ALA A 168 34.64 -25.43 -30.68
C ALA A 168 34.94 -24.60 -29.42
N ARG A 169 36.22 -24.28 -29.18
CA ARG A 169 36.65 -23.38 -28.09
C ARG A 169 36.17 -21.95 -28.29
N HIS A 170 36.22 -21.44 -29.52
CA HIS A 170 35.74 -20.09 -29.82
C HIS A 170 34.20 -19.98 -29.70
N ARG A 171 33.46 -21.04 -30.04
CA ARG A 171 32.00 -21.11 -29.82
C ARG A 171 31.65 -21.21 -28.34
N ALA A 172 32.40 -22.01 -27.57
CA ALA A 172 32.21 -22.12 -26.13
C ALA A 172 32.52 -20.80 -25.39
N SER A 173 33.59 -20.09 -25.78
CA SER A 173 33.92 -18.78 -25.18
C SER A 173 32.84 -17.74 -25.48
N ALA A 174 32.30 -17.71 -26.70
CA ALA A 174 31.22 -16.81 -27.08
C ALA A 174 29.92 -17.08 -26.29
N SER A 175 29.56 -18.35 -26.09
CA SER A 175 28.39 -18.70 -25.25
C SER A 175 28.61 -18.39 -23.76
N LEU A 176 29.83 -18.54 -23.24
CA LEU A 176 30.16 -18.15 -21.86
C LEU A 176 30.08 -16.64 -21.66
N GLU A 177 30.52 -15.85 -22.64
CA GLU A 177 30.42 -14.39 -22.61
C GLU A 177 28.96 -13.93 -22.68
N ALA A 178 28.15 -14.56 -23.53
CA ALA A 178 26.70 -14.32 -23.59
C ALA A 178 25.98 -14.68 -22.27
N ILE A 179 26.38 -15.78 -21.61
CA ILE A 179 25.86 -16.13 -20.28
C ILE A 179 26.25 -15.08 -19.24
N ARG A 180 27.50 -14.61 -19.26
CA ARG A 180 28.00 -13.59 -18.34
C ARG A 180 27.22 -12.28 -18.46
N GLU A 181 26.92 -11.83 -19.68
CA GLU A 181 26.07 -10.64 -19.91
C GLU A 181 24.62 -10.85 -19.46
N LEU A 182 24.14 -12.10 -19.44
CA LEU A 182 22.80 -12.45 -18.99
C LEU A 182 22.70 -12.68 -17.49
N LEU A 183 23.77 -12.65 -16.69
CA LEU A 183 23.69 -12.71 -15.22
C LEU A 183 23.45 -11.33 -14.61
N PRO A 184 22.62 -11.19 -13.56
CA PRO A 184 22.47 -9.91 -12.87
C PRO A 184 23.77 -9.58 -12.11
N ASP A 185 24.14 -8.30 -12.12
CA ASP A 185 25.27 -7.76 -11.33
C ASP A 185 25.12 -8.03 -9.83
#